data_AF-G5QKL6-F1
#
_entry.id   AF-G5QKL6-F1
#
_cell.length_a   1.000
_cell.length_b   1.000
_cell.length_c   1.000
_cell.angle_alpha   90.00
_cell.angle_beta   90.00
_cell.angle_gamma   90.00
#
_symmetry.space_group_name_H-M   'P 1'
#
loop_
_entity.id
_entity.type
_entity.pdbx_description
1 polymer ?
#
loop_
_entity_poly.entity_id
_entity_poly.type
_entity_poly.pdbx_seq_one_letter_code
_entity_poly.pdbx_strand_id
1 'polypeptide(L)'
;KAIGKNRDKKGNVTSRDYGLMQINDDNVRRLISMGVISSHQDLLSNTCLNIQAGAWVLARHFQVCGITWDCLGSYNAGFRDKNAPIRQRYARDIYSIYQRLRGS
;
A
#
# COMPACT_ATOMS: atom_id res chain seq x y z
N LYS A 1 -6.16 15.75 -3.19
CA LYS A 1 -6.36 14.32 -3.53
C LYS A 1 -5.07 13.83 -4.20
N ALA A 2 -4.40 12.80 -3.67
CA ALA A 2 -3.07 12.39 -4.12
C ALA A 2 -3.14 11.20 -5.10
N ILE A 3 -2.42 11.29 -6.23
CA ILE A 3 -2.23 10.20 -7.18
C ILE A 3 -0.72 10.02 -7.43
N GLY A 4 -0.17 8.89 -7.00
CA GLY A 4 1.19 8.45 -7.32
C GLY A 4 1.25 7.84 -8.71
N LYS A 5 2.39 8.00 -9.40
CA LYS A 5 2.65 7.38 -10.72
C LYS A 5 3.96 6.61 -10.66
N ASN A 6 3.87 5.29 -10.73
CA ASN A 6 5.04 4.41 -10.85
C ASN A 6 5.46 4.35 -12.31
N ARG A 7 6.77 4.40 -12.57
CA ARG A 7 7.33 4.46 -13.93
C ARG A 7 8.39 3.39 -14.16
N ASP A 8 8.48 2.92 -15.41
CA ASP A 8 9.60 2.08 -15.84
C ASP A 8 10.88 2.90 -16.06
N LYS A 9 11.98 2.22 -16.40
CA LYS A 9 13.27 2.86 -16.70
C LYS A 9 13.23 3.81 -17.91
N LYS A 10 12.22 3.69 -18.78
CA LYS A 10 12.01 4.54 -19.95
C LYS A 10 11.09 5.73 -19.63
N GLY A 11 10.58 5.84 -18.40
CA GLY A 11 9.70 6.89 -17.95
C GLY A 11 8.21 6.64 -18.22
N ASN A 12 7.83 5.48 -18.78
CA ASN A 12 6.42 5.16 -19.02
C ASN A 12 5.71 4.84 -17.71
N VAL A 13 4.48 5.30 -17.53
CA VAL A 13 3.68 4.98 -16.35
C VAL A 13 3.26 3.51 -16.40
N THR A 14 3.61 2.74 -15.38
CA THR A 14 3.30 1.31 -15.26
C THR A 14 2.15 1.02 -14.32
N SER A 15 1.98 1.84 -13.27
CA SER A 15 0.84 1.78 -12.36
C SER A 15 0.65 3.12 -11.64
N ARG A 16 -0.50 3.27 -10.98
CA ARG A 16 -0.84 4.42 -10.14
C ARG A 16 -1.20 3.98 -8.73
N ASP A 17 -1.02 4.90 -7.79
CA ASP A 17 -1.37 4.73 -6.38
C ASP A 17 -2.34 5.83 -5.94
N TYR A 18 -3.37 5.48 -5.17
CA TYR A 18 -4.50 6.38 -4.91
C TYR A 18 -4.72 6.71 -3.44
N GLY A 19 -4.94 8.00 -3.20
CA GLY A 19 -5.41 8.53 -1.92
C GLY A 19 -4.35 8.49 -0.82
N LEU A 20 -4.78 8.61 0.43
CA LEU A 20 -3.90 8.74 1.59
C LEU A 20 -3.01 7.51 1.78
N MET A 21 -3.58 6.33 1.67
CA MET A 21 -2.90 5.04 1.84
C MET A 21 -2.14 4.58 0.58
N GLN A 22 -2.12 5.40 -0.49
CA GLN A 22 -1.42 5.10 -1.76
C GLN A 22 -1.74 3.68 -2.28
N ILE A 23 -3.03 3.36 -2.41
CA ILE A 23 -3.48 2.02 -2.84
C ILE A 23 -3.21 1.84 -4.34
N ASN A 24 -2.44 0.83 -4.71
CA ASN A 24 -2.06 0.56 -6.10
C ASN A 24 -3.23 0.08 -7.00
N ASP A 25 -3.18 0.40 -8.30
CA ASP A 25 -4.08 -0.06 -9.37
C ASP A 25 -4.48 -1.55 -9.26
N ASP A 26 -3.54 -2.44 -8.94
CA ASP A 26 -3.83 -3.88 -8.79
C ASP A 26 -4.83 -4.16 -7.66
N ASN A 27 -4.69 -3.47 -6.53
CA ASN A 27 -5.61 -3.60 -5.40
C ASN A 27 -6.94 -2.90 -5.70
N VAL A 28 -6.93 -1.77 -6.43
CA VAL A 28 -8.15 -1.10 -6.88
C VAL A 28 -9.01 -2.03 -7.73
N ARG A 29 -8.41 -2.71 -8.73
CA ARG A 29 -9.12 -3.70 -9.54
C ARG A 29 -9.77 -4.79 -8.70
N ARG A 30 -9.07 -5.25 -7.66
CA ARG A 30 -9.59 -6.27 -6.74
C ARG A 30 -10.76 -5.73 -5.91
N LEU A 31 -10.64 -4.52 -5.36
CA LEU A 31 -11.71 -3.87 -4.59
C LEU A 31 -12.97 -3.66 -5.44
N ILE A 32 -12.80 -3.29 -6.72
CA ILE A 32 -13.91 -3.19 -7.68
C ILE A 32 -14.55 -4.56 -7.92
N SER A 33 -13.74 -5.61 -8.17
CA SER A 33 -14.29 -6.97 -8.37
C SER A 33 -15.05 -7.53 -7.16
N MET A 34 -14.74 -7.03 -5.97
CA MET A 34 -15.44 -7.39 -4.72
C MET A 34 -16.67 -6.52 -4.47
N GLY A 35 -16.93 -5.50 -5.28
CA GLY A 35 -18.03 -4.54 -5.09
C GLY A 35 -17.81 -3.56 -3.93
N VAL A 36 -16.58 -3.44 -3.41
CA VAL A 36 -16.26 -2.54 -2.29
C VAL A 36 -16.21 -1.08 -2.73
N ILE A 37 -15.73 -0.84 -3.96
CA ILE A 37 -15.70 0.47 -4.60
C ILE A 37 -16.18 0.33 -6.05
N SER A 38 -16.74 1.41 -6.59
CA SER A 38 -17.16 1.48 -8.00
C SER A 38 -16.01 1.91 -8.92
N SER A 39 -15.09 2.73 -8.42
CA SER A 39 -13.90 3.16 -9.14
C SER A 39 -12.81 3.66 -8.20
N HIS A 40 -11.61 3.88 -8.73
CA HIS A 40 -10.52 4.58 -8.01
C HIS A 40 -10.92 5.95 -7.42
N GLN A 41 -11.98 6.58 -7.95
CA GLN A 41 -12.39 7.91 -7.52
C GLN A 41 -12.96 7.89 -6.11
N ASP A 42 -13.53 6.76 -5.69
CA ASP A 42 -14.07 6.55 -4.33
C ASP A 42 -12.95 6.64 -3.29
N LEU A 43 -11.76 6.12 -3.63
CA LEU A 43 -10.56 6.22 -2.81
C LEU A 43 -10.00 7.65 -2.73
N LEU A 44 -10.36 8.50 -3.70
CA LEU A 44 -9.93 9.90 -3.75
C LEU A 44 -10.96 10.83 -3.11
N SER A 45 -12.24 10.46 -3.08
CA SER A 45 -13.33 11.27 -2.54
C SER A 45 -13.63 10.98 -1.07
N ASN A 46 -13.40 9.75 -0.60
CA ASN A 46 -13.71 9.35 0.76
C ASN A 46 -12.45 8.86 1.50
N THR A 47 -11.93 9.71 2.39
CA THR A 47 -10.73 9.42 3.17
C THR A 47 -10.90 8.21 4.10
N CYS A 48 -12.07 8.06 4.74
CA CYS A 48 -12.33 6.93 5.63
C CYS A 48 -12.33 5.61 4.85
N LEU A 49 -12.98 5.58 3.70
CA LEU A 49 -12.97 4.44 2.78
C LEU A 49 -11.54 4.12 2.32
N ASN A 50 -10.74 5.13 1.99
CA ASN A 50 -9.34 4.93 1.61
C ASN A 50 -8.51 4.28 2.74
N ILE A 51 -8.68 4.76 3.97
CA ILE A 51 -8.00 4.17 5.15
C ILE A 51 -8.44 2.72 5.36
N GLN A 52 -9.74 2.45 5.33
CA GLN A 52 -10.28 1.09 5.52
C GLN A 52 -9.83 0.13 4.41
N ALA A 53 -9.87 0.56 3.15
CA ALA A 53 -9.40 -0.23 2.02
C ALA A 53 -7.89 -0.51 2.11
N GLY A 54 -7.08 0.49 2.49
CA GLY A 54 -5.64 0.32 2.68
C GLY A 54 -5.32 -0.63 3.84
N ALA A 55 -6.05 -0.52 4.96
CA ALA A 55 -5.93 -1.44 6.09
C ALA A 55 -6.31 -2.88 5.70
N TRP A 56 -7.36 -3.05 4.89
CA TRP A 56 -7.74 -4.37 4.37
C TRP A 56 -6.65 -4.98 3.47
N VAL A 57 -6.03 -4.18 2.59
CA VAL A 57 -4.89 -4.64 1.78
C VAL A 57 -3.74 -5.07 2.69
N LEU A 58 -3.38 -4.25 3.69
CA LEU A 58 -2.32 -4.59 4.64
C LEU A 58 -2.63 -5.87 5.43
N ALA A 59 -3.86 -6.05 5.90
CA ALA A 59 -4.29 -7.26 6.60
C ALA A 59 -4.14 -8.51 5.73
N ARG A 60 -4.46 -8.43 4.44
CA ARG A 60 -4.24 -9.53 3.48
C ARG A 60 -2.76 -9.88 3.35
N HIS A 61 -1.86 -8.91 3.44
CA HIS A 61 -0.42 -9.19 3.43
C HIS A 61 0.00 -9.93 4.70
N PHE A 62 -0.49 -9.50 5.87
CA PHE A 62 -0.24 -10.19 7.14
C PHE A 62 -0.81 -11.61 7.18
N GLN A 63 -1.88 -11.91 6.45
CA GLN A 63 -2.36 -13.29 6.32
C GLN A 63 -1.38 -14.20 5.57
N VAL A 64 -0.46 -13.66 4.77
CA VAL A 64 0.53 -14.44 4.02
C VAL A 64 1.80 -14.70 4.83
N CYS A 65 2.32 -13.71 5.57
CA CYS A 65 3.61 -13.80 6.25
C CYS A 65 3.59 -13.48 7.75
N GLY A 66 2.41 -13.41 8.36
CA GLY A 66 2.23 -13.06 9.76
C GLY A 66 2.45 -11.57 10.05
N ILE A 67 2.19 -11.16 11.28
CA ILE A 67 2.31 -9.76 11.69
C ILE A 67 3.77 -9.48 12.07
N THR A 68 4.56 -9.03 11.10
CA THR A 68 5.97 -8.67 11.28
C THR A 68 6.31 -7.38 10.53
N TRP A 69 7.40 -6.71 10.93
CA TRP A 69 7.90 -5.52 10.23
C TRP A 69 8.30 -5.83 8.78
N ASP A 70 8.94 -6.97 8.50
CA ASP A 70 9.25 -7.36 7.12
C ASP A 70 7.98 -7.58 6.30
N CYS A 71 6.97 -8.22 6.89
CA CYS A 71 5.68 -8.43 6.24
C CYS A 71 4.96 -7.09 5.98
N LEU A 72 5.05 -6.11 6.88
CA LEU A 72 4.56 -4.75 6.63
C LEU A 72 5.23 -4.13 5.40
N GLY A 73 6.53 -4.36 5.22
CA GLY A 73 7.29 -3.95 4.03
C GLY A 73 6.70 -4.45 2.71
N SER A 74 6.02 -5.61 2.73
CA SER A 74 5.39 -6.16 1.53
C SER A 74 4.21 -5.33 1.03
N TYR A 75 3.60 -4.47 1.85
CA TYR A 75 2.57 -3.53 1.39
C TYR A 75 3.12 -2.59 0.31
N ASN A 76 4.36 -2.12 0.48
CA ASN A 76 5.02 -1.22 -0.44
C ASN A 76 5.67 -1.94 -1.64
N ALA A 77 6.27 -3.11 -1.41
CA ALA A 77 7.13 -3.75 -2.41
C ALA A 77 6.66 -5.13 -2.88
N GLY A 78 5.59 -5.69 -2.32
CA GLY A 78 5.11 -7.03 -2.62
C GLY A 78 6.05 -8.17 -2.20
N PHE A 79 5.67 -9.40 -2.56
CA PHE A 79 6.28 -10.63 -2.06
C PHE A 79 7.46 -11.19 -2.86
N ARG A 80 7.81 -10.60 -4.01
CA ARG A 80 8.93 -11.13 -4.84
C ARG A 80 10.23 -11.10 -4.03
N ASP A 81 11.04 -12.16 -4.11
CA ASP A 81 12.28 -12.29 -3.32
C ASP A 81 13.26 -11.14 -3.56
N LYS A 82 13.41 -10.73 -4.82
CA LYS A 82 14.24 -9.58 -5.20
C LYS A 82 13.83 -8.25 -4.53
N ASN A 83 12.61 -8.18 -3.98
CA ASN A 83 12.09 -7.00 -3.30
C ASN A 83 12.37 -7.01 -1.78
N ALA A 84 12.97 -8.07 -1.23
CA ALA A 84 13.28 -8.17 0.20
C ALA A 84 14.08 -6.95 0.73
N PRO A 85 15.12 -6.44 0.05
CA PRO A 85 15.82 -5.24 0.52
C PRO A 85 14.93 -4.00 0.57
N ILE A 86 13.97 -3.87 -0.36
CA ILE A 86 13.03 -2.76 -0.43
C ILE A 86 12.01 -2.87 0.73
N ARG A 87 11.48 -4.07 0.98
CA ARG A 87 10.59 -4.34 2.13
C ARG A 87 11.25 -3.94 3.44
N GLN A 88 12.47 -4.41 3.68
CA GLN A 88 13.22 -4.12 4.90
C GLN A 88 13.55 -2.64 5.06
N ARG A 89 13.85 -1.93 3.97
CA ARG A 89 14.06 -0.48 4.01
C ARG A 89 12.77 0.24 4.43
N TYR A 90 11.66 -0.05 3.75
CA TYR A 90 10.37 0.56 4.08
C TYR A 90 9.95 0.25 5.52
N ALA A 91 10.10 -1.01 5.95
CA ALA A 91 9.79 -1.42 7.31
C ALA A 91 10.58 -0.63 8.37
N ARG A 92 11.88 -0.40 8.15
CA ARG A 92 12.73 0.41 9.04
C ARG A 92 12.27 1.86 9.09
N ASP A 93 11.92 2.44 7.95
CA ASP A 93 11.43 3.82 7.87
C ASP A 93 10.14 3.97 8.70
N ILE A 94 9.17 3.06 8.53
CA ILE A 94 7.92 3.06 9.29
C ILE A 94 8.16 2.78 10.78
N TYR A 95 9.06 1.85 11.11
CA TYR A 95 9.40 1.56 12.51
C TYR A 95 9.97 2.78 13.23
N SER A 96 10.81 3.57 12.55
CA SER A 96 11.36 4.81 13.11
C SER A 96 10.28 5.85 13.43
N ILE A 97 9.28 5.98 12.55
CA ILE A 97 8.14 6.88 12.75
C ILE A 97 7.27 6.38 13.91
N TYR A 98 6.96 5.09 13.92
CA TYR A 98 6.15 4.47 14.96
C TYR A 98 6.76 4.64 16.36
N GLN A 99 8.07 4.46 16.51
CA GLN A 99 8.75 4.68 17.79
C GLN A 99 8.64 6.13 18.27
N ARG A 100 8.75 7.12 17.37
CA ARG A 100 8.57 8.54 17.72
C ARG A 100 7.16 8.83 18.22
N LEU A 101 6.14 8.26 17.55
CA LEU A 101 4.74 8.43 17.94
C LEU A 101 4.38 7.70 19.23
N ARG A 102 5.05 6.58 19.55
CA ARG A 102 4.83 5.82 20.78
C ARG A 102 5.57 6.35 22.00
N GLY A 103 6.64 7.11 21.81
CA GLY A 103 7.41 7.75 22.88
C GLY A 103 6.92 9.14 23.24
N SER A 104 5.65 9.47 22.93
CA SER A 104 4.96 10.72 23.31
C SER A 104 4.01 10.45 24.47
#